data_AF-A0A7C1JS87-F1
#
_entry.id   AF-A0A7C1JS87-F1
#
_cell.length_a   1.000
_cell.length_b   1.000
_cell.length_c   1.000
_cell.angle_alpha   90.00
_cell.angle_beta   90.00
_cell.angle_gamma   90.00
#
_symmetry.space_group_name_H-M   'P 1'
#
loop_
_entity.id
_entity.type
_entity.pdbx_description
1 polymer ?
#
loop_
_entity_poly.entity_id
_entity_poly.type
_entity_poly.pdbx_seq_one_letter_code
_entity_poly.pdbx_strand_id
1 'polypeptide(L)' 'SLVTSMGRMAAHTGQIITYEQMLNCPHEFAPEVDKLAMDSPAPLRLGPDGKYPCPQPGVLKDREY' A
#
# COMPACT_ATOMS: atom_id res chain seq x y z
N SER A 1 6.80 -12.24 -0.20
CA SER A 1 7.85 -12.41 0.83
C SER A 1 8.14 -11.07 1.47
N LEU A 2 8.70 -11.03 2.68
CA LEU A 2 8.96 -9.77 3.40
C LEU A 2 9.91 -8.83 2.64
N VAL A 3 10.98 -9.39 2.05
CA VAL A 3 11.97 -8.62 1.27
C VAL A 3 11.38 -8.02 0.00
N THR A 4 10.44 -8.71 -0.67
CA THR A 4 9.71 -8.13 -1.81
C THR A 4 8.87 -6.93 -1.38
N SER A 5 8.17 -7.02 -0.26
CA SER A 5 7.37 -5.92 0.26
C SER A 5 8.25 -4.73 0.69
N MET A 6 9.43 -4.99 1.27
CA MET A 6 10.44 -3.97 1.57
C MET A 6 10.89 -3.22 0.31
N GLY A 7 11.20 -3.95 -0.76
CA GLY A 7 11.60 -3.35 -2.03
C GLY A 7 10.50 -2.49 -2.67
N ARG A 8 9.24 -2.94 -2.58
CA ARG A 8 8.08 -2.17 -3.03
C ARG A 8 7.93 -0.88 -2.23
N MET A 9 7.98 -0.97 -0.90
CA MET A 9 7.87 0.19 -0.02
C MET A 9 8.97 1.21 -0.32
N ALA A 10 10.22 0.76 -0.48
CA ALA A 10 11.33 1.64 -0.85
C ALA A 10 11.11 2.34 -2.19
N ALA A 11 10.61 1.63 -3.21
CA ALA A 11 10.33 2.20 -4.52
C ALA A 11 9.20 3.24 -4.49
N HIS A 12 8.14 2.99 -3.71
CA HIS A 12 6.97 3.85 -3.65
C HIS A 12 7.15 5.05 -2.71
N THR A 13 7.92 4.93 -1.62
CA THR A 13 8.17 6.06 -0.71
C THR A 13 9.43 6.85 -1.08
N GLY A 14 10.30 6.30 -1.94
CA GLY A 14 11.58 6.91 -2.30
C GLY A 14 12.57 6.94 -1.13
N GLN A 15 12.44 5.99 -0.19
CA GLN A 15 13.25 5.93 1.03
C GLN A 15 13.99 4.60 1.15
N ILE A 16 15.11 4.63 1.86
CA ILE A 16 15.78 3.41 2.30
C ILE A 16 14.93 2.78 3.39
N ILE A 17 14.39 1.59 3.13
CA ILE A 17 13.65 0.79 4.09
C ILE A 17 14.54 -0.36 4.53
N THR A 18 14.82 -0.42 5.82
CA THR A 18 15.58 -1.53 6.42
C THR A 18 14.68 -2.74 6.65
N TYR A 19 15.30 -3.92 6.78
CA TYR A 19 14.58 -5.15 7.08
C TYR A 19 13.76 -5.05 8.37
N GLU A 20 14.35 -4.49 9.44
CA GLU A 20 13.66 -4.31 10.73
C GLU A 20 12.50 -3.33 10.65
N GLN A 21 12.62 -2.25 9.88
CA GLN A 21 11.49 -1.33 9.65
C GLN A 21 10.34 -2.02 8.92
N MET A 22 10.65 -2.89 7.96
CA MET A 22 9.62 -3.65 7.25
C MET A 22 8.98 -4.73 8.15
N LEU A 23 9.80 -5.42 8.95
CA LEU A 23 9.34 -6.46 9.88
C LEU A 23 8.42 -5.90 10.96
N ASN A 24 8.73 -4.71 11.46
CA ASN A 24 7.95 -4.02 12.49
C ASN A 24 6.99 -2.97 11.89
N CYS A 25 6.67 -3.07 10.60
CA CYS A 25 5.80 -2.11 9.94
C CYS A 25 4.38 -2.19 10.52
N PRO A 26 3.79 -1.08 11.02
CA PRO A 26 2.44 -1.09 11.58
C PRO A 26 1.34 -1.15 10.52
N HIS A 27 1.70 -1.06 9.24
CA HIS A 27 0.75 -1.06 8.13
C HIS A 27 0.22 -2.47 7.86
N GLU A 28 -1.07 -2.65 8.07
CA GLU A 28 -1.79 -3.83 7.59
C GLU A 28 -2.04 -3.71 6.08
N PHE A 29 -1.55 -4.69 5.31
CA PHE A 29 -1.60 -4.67 3.84
C PHE A 29 -2.98 -5.02 3.27
N ALA A 30 -3.83 -5.68 4.05
CA ALA A 30 -5.13 -6.16 3.61
C ALA A 30 -6.17 -6.00 4.72
N PRO A 31 -6.45 -4.74 5.15
CA PRO A 31 -7.41 -4.49 6.20
C PRO A 31 -8.79 -5.01 5.78
N GLU A 32 -9.46 -5.69 6.70
CA GLU A 32 -10.83 -6.22 6.51
C GLU A 32 -10.99 -7.22 5.35
N VAL A 33 -9.90 -7.84 4.90
CA VAL A 33 -9.93 -8.86 3.82
C VAL A 33 -10.82 -10.06 4.16
N ASP A 34 -10.95 -10.37 5.45
CA ASP A 34 -11.82 -11.42 5.98
C ASP A 34 -13.31 -11.10 5.78
N LYS A 35 -13.67 -9.82 5.61
CA LYS A 35 -15.05 -9.36 5.38
C LYS A 35 -15.40 -9.23 3.90
N LEU A 36 -14.47 -9.53 2.99
CA LEU A 36 -14.69 -9.38 1.55
C LEU A 36 -15.71 -10.42 1.06
N ALA A 37 -16.84 -9.94 0.54
CA ALA A 37 -17.92 -10.75 -0.03
C ALA A 37 -18.17 -10.40 -1.51
N MET A 38 -18.88 -11.26 -2.24
CA MET A 38 -19.14 -11.07 -3.68
C MET A 38 -19.97 -9.82 -4.00
N ASP A 39 -20.82 -9.40 -3.07
CA ASP A 39 -21.64 -8.20 -3.12
C ASP A 39 -20.99 -7.00 -2.43
N SER A 40 -19.88 -7.21 -1.73
CA SER A 40 -19.15 -6.14 -1.07
C SER A 40 -18.49 -5.21 -2.10
N PRO A 41 -18.39 -3.92 -1.77
CA PRO A 41 -17.74 -2.99 -2.68
C PRO A 41 -16.24 -3.26 -2.83
N ALA A 42 -15.68 -2.88 -3.97
CA ALA A 42 -14.24 -2.92 -4.20
C ALA A 42 -13.47 -2.12 -3.13
N PRO A 43 -12.39 -2.70 -2.53
CA PRO A 43 -11.54 -1.99 -1.58
C PRO A 43 -10.88 -0.73 -2.17
N LEU A 44 -10.54 -0.79 -3.46
CA LEU A 44 -10.02 0.34 -4.21
C LEU A 44 -11.18 1.09 -4.88
N ARG A 45 -11.41 2.33 -4.46
CA ARG A 45 -12.47 3.19 -5.00
C ARG A 45 -11.95 4.10 -6.10
N LEU A 46 -12.85 4.47 -7.01
CA LEU A 46 -12.59 5.54 -7.97
C LEU A 46 -12.46 6.88 -7.23
N GLY A 47 -11.49 7.68 -7.64
CA GLY A 47 -11.35 9.06 -7.22
C GLY A 47 -12.43 9.97 -7.81
N PRO A 48 -12.48 11.25 -7.39
CA PRO A 48 -13.45 12.23 -7.88
C PRO A 48 -13.35 12.51 -9.39
N ASP A 49 -12.19 12.23 -9.98
CA ASP A 49 -11.89 12.37 -11.41
C ASP A 49 -12.26 11.12 -12.22
N GLY A 50 -12.89 10.12 -11.59
CA GLY A 50 -13.28 8.86 -12.22
C GLY A 50 -12.11 7.92 -12.53
N LYS A 51 -10.91 8.18 -11.98
CA LYS A 51 -9.73 7.32 -12.14
C LYS A 51 -9.39 6.63 -10.83
N TYR A 52 -8.66 5.52 -10.92
CA TYR A 52 -8.05 4.93 -9.74
C TYR A 52 -6.85 5.77 -9.28
N PRO A 53 -6.55 5.82 -7.97
CA PRO A 53 -5.37 6.52 -7.49
C PRO A 53 -4.12 5.90 -8.11
N CYS A 54 -3.22 6.76 -8.58
CA CYS A 54 -1.94 6.37 -9.15
C CYS A 54 -0.85 6.49 -8.07
N PRO A 55 0.17 5.61 -8.09
CA PRO A 55 1.26 5.73 -7.13
C PRO A 55 2.01 7.04 -7.40
N GLN A 56 2.43 7.71 -6.33
CA GLN A 56 3.18 8.97 -6.41
C GLN A 56 4.57 8.80 -5.76
N PRO A 57 5.51 8.11 -6.44
CA PRO A 57 6.81 7.75 -5.87
C PRO A 57 7.58 8.94 -5.31
N GLY A 58 7.98 8.86 -4.05
CA GLY A 58 8.79 9.89 -3.39
C GLY A 58 8.05 11.18 -3.00
N VAL A 59 6.79 11.36 -3.46
CA VAL A 59 5.90 12.42 -3.00
C VAL A 59 5.17 11.98 -1.74
N LEU A 60 4.52 10.80 -1.81
CA LEU A 60 3.95 10.14 -0.65
C LEU A 60 5.04 9.29 0.02
N LYS A 61 5.43 9.69 1.23
CA LYS A 61 6.52 9.03 1.97
C LYS A 61 6.05 7.97 2.95
N ASP A 62 4.78 8.02 3.33
CA ASP A 62 4.24 7.09 4.33
C ASP A 62 3.74 5.80 3.66
N ARG A 63 3.22 5.88 2.44
CA ARG A 63 2.57 4.78 1.71
C ARG A 63 2.47 5.06 0.21
N GLU A 64 2.02 4.06 -0.55
CA GLU A 64 1.92 4.10 -2.02
C GLU A 64 0.80 5.00 -2.55
N TYR A 65 -0.34 5.12 -1.84
CA TYR A 65 -1.53 5.88 -2.21
C TYR A 65 -2.12 6.63 -1.02
#